data_AF-A0A5J4VUH5-F1
#
_entry.id   AF-A0A5J4VUH5-F1
#
_cell.length_a   1.000
_cell.length_b   1.000
_cell.length_c   1.000
_cell.angle_alpha   90.00
_cell.angle_beta   90.00
_cell.angle_gamma   90.00
#
_symmetry.space_group_name_H-M   'P 1'
#
loop_
_entity.id
_entity.type
_entity.pdbx_description
1 polymer ?
#
loop_
_entity_poly.entity_id
_entity_poly.type
_entity_poly.pdbx_seq_one_letter_code
_entity_poly.pdbx_strand_id
1 'polypeptide(L)'
;MALTWRHQDSAHNSEVLQNKTLFKKDQEAPSIQSMILQQELENDFLIQVPDSFVKSLNPIFAIPKKKGGWKKILDCLILNSELKTEYFKLKGTTDIQEITMPNK
;
A
#
# COMPACT_ATOMS: atom_id res chain seq x y z
N MET A 1 11.63 -9.73 5.50
CA MET A 1 11.56 -10.00 4.04
C MET A 1 12.31 -8.91 3.31
N ALA A 2 13.19 -9.26 2.38
CA ALA A 2 13.85 -8.28 1.50
C ALA A 2 12.99 -8.05 0.26
N LEU A 3 12.84 -6.80 -0.18
CA LEU A 3 12.23 -6.49 -1.47
C LEU A 3 13.03 -7.15 -2.59
N THR A 4 12.35 -7.90 -3.45
CA THR A 4 12.96 -8.48 -4.65
C THR A 4 12.44 -7.73 -5.86
N TRP A 5 13.34 -7.06 -6.56
CA TRP A 5 13.03 -6.30 -7.77
C TRP A 5 12.71 -7.23 -8.94
N ARG A 6 11.83 -6.81 -9.83
CA ARG A 6 11.45 -7.56 -11.03
C ARG A 6 12.58 -7.57 -12.05
N HIS A 7 13.20 -6.41 -12.27
CA HIS A 7 14.30 -6.22 -13.20
C HIS A 7 15.48 -5.50 -12.52
N GLN A 8 16.65 -5.54 -13.15
CA GLN A 8 17.86 -4.88 -12.64
C GLN A 8 17.64 -3.36 -12.44
N ASP A 9 16.89 -2.74 -13.36
CA ASP A 9 16.66 -1.29 -13.35
C ASP A 9 15.40 -0.87 -12.58
N SER A 10 14.67 -1.82 -11.98
CA SER A 10 13.36 -1.57 -11.37
C SER A 10 13.41 -0.56 -10.21
N ALA A 11 14.48 -0.55 -9.41
CA ALA A 11 14.65 0.43 -8.35
C ALA A 11 14.73 1.87 -8.91
N HIS A 12 15.53 2.05 -9.96
CA HIS A 12 15.69 3.33 -10.64
C HIS A 12 14.40 3.76 -11.35
N ASN A 13 13.73 2.83 -12.04
CA ASN A 13 12.46 3.09 -12.71
C ASN A 13 11.38 3.54 -11.72
N SER A 14 11.30 2.90 -10.56
CA SER A 14 10.36 3.27 -9.50
C SER A 14 10.57 4.72 -9.07
N GLU A 15 11.81 5.13 -8.79
CA GLU A 15 12.14 6.49 -8.39
C GLU A 15 11.78 7.52 -9.48
N VAL A 16 12.15 7.24 -10.73
CA VAL A 16 11.87 8.12 -11.88
C VAL A 16 10.36 8.27 -12.11
N LEU A 17 9.59 7.18 -12.01
CA LEU A 17 8.15 7.19 -12.23
C LEU A 17 7.40 7.85 -11.06
N GLN A 18 7.86 7.66 -9.82
CA GLN A 18 7.29 8.33 -8.65
C GLN A 18 7.42 9.85 -8.76
N ASN A 19 8.55 10.35 -9.27
CA ASN A 19 8.77 11.79 -9.49
C ASN A 19 7.89 12.38 -10.62
N LYS A 20 7.45 11.55 -11.58
CA LYS A 20 6.61 11.98 -12.71
C LYS A 20 5.11 11.92 -12.40
N THR A 21 4.71 11.02 -11.51
CA THR A 21 3.29 10.71 -11.28
C THR A 21 2.76 11.56 -10.13
N LEU A 22 2.51 12.84 -10.38
CA LEU A 22 1.73 13.66 -9.47
C LEU A 22 0.25 13.30 -9.62
N PHE A 23 -0.22 12.33 -8.84
CA PHE A 23 -1.63 11.96 -8.83
C PHE A 23 -2.48 13.16 -8.35
N LYS A 24 -3.16 13.83 -9.29
CA LYS A 24 -4.12 14.92 -9.04
C LYS A 24 -5.51 14.36 -8.74
N LYS A 25 -5.63 13.47 -7.75
CA LYS A 25 -6.95 13.16 -7.20
C LYS A 25 -7.22 14.20 -6.12
N ASP A 26 -8.40 14.82 -6.15
CA ASP A 26 -8.84 15.90 -5.26
C ASP A 26 -8.16 15.78 -3.89
N GLN A 27 -7.09 16.54 -3.70
CA GLN A 27 -6.28 16.45 -2.49
C GLN A 27 -7.10 17.11 -1.40
N GLU A 28 -7.82 16.28 -0.66
CA GLU A 28 -8.54 16.71 0.53
C GLU A 28 -7.53 17.22 1.57
N ALA A 29 -7.99 18.11 2.45
CA ALA A 29 -7.13 19.03 3.20
C ALA A 29 -5.95 18.32 3.89
N PRO A 30 -4.71 18.84 3.75
CA PRO A 30 -3.51 18.32 4.42
C PRO A 30 -3.68 18.05 5.93
N SER A 31 -4.60 18.77 6.58
CA SER A 31 -4.97 18.60 7.99
C SER A 31 -5.57 17.23 8.33
N ILE A 32 -6.32 16.61 7.43
CA ILE A 32 -6.89 15.27 7.65
C ILE A 32 -5.79 14.21 7.58
N GLN A 33 -4.86 14.36 6.63
CA GLN A 33 -3.75 13.44 6.49
C GLN A 33 -2.84 13.49 7.73
N SER A 34 -2.50 14.69 8.22
CA SER A 34 -1.67 14.82 9.42
C SER A 34 -2.35 14.21 10.65
N MET A 35 -3.66 14.42 10.82
CA MET A 35 -4.43 13.83 11.93
C MET A 35 -4.38 12.29 11.90
N ILE A 36 -4.57 11.67 10.73
CA ILE A 36 -4.53 10.21 10.61
C ILE A 36 -3.12 9.67 10.93
N LEU A 37 -2.08 10.33 10.41
CA LEU A 37 -0.69 9.91 10.66
C LEU A 37 -0.32 10.03 12.14
N GLN A 38 -0.73 11.10 12.81
CA GLN A 38 -0.51 11.27 14.24
C GLN A 38 -1.22 10.18 15.04
N GLN A 39 -2.49 9.91 14.75
CA GLN A 39 -3.24 8.86 15.43
C GLN A 39 -2.62 7.47 15.21
N GLU A 40 -2.13 7.16 14.01
CA GLU A 40 -1.45 5.88 13.76
C GLU A 40 -0.09 5.78 14.44
N LEU A 41 0.63 6.89 14.59
CA LEU A 41 1.87 6.96 15.36
C LEU A 41 1.62 6.76 16.85
N GLU A 42 0.58 7.40 17.41
CA GLU A 42 0.18 7.24 18.82
C GLU A 42 -0.30 5.82 19.16
N ASN A 43 -0.89 5.13 18.18
CA ASN A 43 -1.36 3.75 18.33
C ASN A 43 -0.30 2.70 17.94
N ASP A 44 0.96 3.10 17.76
CA ASP A 44 2.09 2.23 17.38
C ASP A 44 1.92 1.46 16.05
N PHE A 45 1.02 1.91 15.16
CA PHE A 45 0.88 1.35 13.81
C PHE A 45 1.98 1.83 12.85
N LEU A 46 2.55 3.01 13.13
CA LEU A 46 3.65 3.57 12.38
C LEU A 46 4.86 3.77 13.29
N ILE A 47 6.05 3.63 12.71
CA ILE A 47 7.31 3.95 13.35
C ILE A 47 8.04 5.02 12.55
N GLN A 48 8.79 5.87 13.23
CA GLN A 48 9.73 6.76 12.57
C GLN A 48 11.02 5.99 12.29
N VAL A 49 11.53 6.13 11.06
CA VAL A 49 12.78 5.49 10.62
C VAL A 49 13.71 6.53 10.03
N PRO A 50 15.04 6.37 10.13
CA PRO A 50 15.98 7.25 9.45
C PRO A 50 15.83 7.16 7.92
N ASP A 51 16.04 8.26 7.21
CA ASP A 51 15.92 8.31 5.75
C ASP A 51 16.81 7.27 5.05
N SER A 52 17.97 6.95 5.62
CA SER A 52 18.89 5.93 5.10
C SER A 52 18.30 4.51 5.06
N PHE A 53 17.23 4.25 5.81
CA PHE A 53 16.51 2.97 5.81
C PHE A 53 15.39 2.94 4.75
N VAL A 54 15.01 4.09 4.20
CA VAL A 54 13.91 4.21 3.25
C VAL A 54 14.40 3.87 1.85
N LYS A 55 13.85 2.79 1.27
CA LYS A 55 14.17 2.35 -0.09
C LYS A 55 13.29 2.98 -1.17
N SER A 56 12.11 3.47 -0.80
CA SER A 56 11.17 4.09 -1.72
C SER A 56 10.14 4.90 -0.93
N LEU A 57 9.75 6.05 -1.48
CA LEU A 57 8.69 6.90 -0.97
C LEU A 57 7.45 6.75 -1.85
N ASN A 58 6.31 6.49 -1.23
CA ASN A 58 5.04 6.33 -1.93
C ASN A 58 4.06 7.38 -1.41
N PRO A 59 3.27 8.03 -2.28
CA PRO A 59 2.35 9.05 -1.84
C PRO A 59 1.23 8.44 -1.00
N ILE A 60 0.77 9.21 -0.02
CA ILE A 60 -0.35 8.87 0.83
C ILE A 60 -1.50 9.81 0.49
N PHE A 61 -2.73 9.30 0.57
CA PHE A 61 -3.93 10.12 0.50
C PHE A 61 -5.01 9.64 1.45
N ALA A 62 -5.90 10.54 1.85
CA ALA A 62 -7.07 10.23 2.65
C ALA A 62 -8.31 10.22 1.75
N ILE A 63 -9.17 9.21 1.90
CA ILE A 63 -10.48 9.16 1.23
C ILE A 63 -11.60 9.05 2.27
N PRO A 64 -12.74 9.72 2.07
CA PRO A 64 -13.87 9.64 2.98
C PRO A 64 -14.55 8.27 2.88
N LYS A 65 -15.05 7.76 4.02
CA LYS A 65 -15.89 6.56 4.07
C LYS A 65 -17.35 6.95 3.88
N LYS A 66 -18.14 6.06 3.26
CA LYS A 66 -19.60 6.23 3.08
C LYS A 66 -20.37 6.50 4.38
N LYS A 67 -19.88 6.00 5.53
CA LYS A 67 -20.52 6.14 6.85
C LYS A 67 -19.79 7.14 7.77
N GLY A 68 -19.01 8.05 7.20
CA GLY A 68 -18.19 9.00 7.95
C GLY A 68 -16.82 8.44 8.35
N GLY A 69 -15.90 9.36 8.65
CA GLY A 69 -14.50 9.08 8.88
C GLY A 69 -13.70 8.88 7.59
N TRP A 70 -12.43 8.53 7.76
CA TRP A 70 -11.44 8.55 6.68
C TRP A 70 -10.71 7.22 6.55
N LYS A 71 -10.19 6.95 5.36
CA LYS A 71 -9.22 5.88 5.09
C LYS A 71 -7.95 6.50 4.55
N LYS A 72 -6.83 6.20 5.18
CA LYS A 72 -5.51 6.40 4.59
C LYS A 72 -5.27 5.33 3.52
N ILE A 73 -4.75 5.74 2.38
CA ILE A 73 -4.32 4.87 1.29
C ILE A 73 -2.87 5.23 0.97
N LEU A 74 -2.01 4.22 0.89
CA LEU A 74 -0.65 4.34 0.37
C LEU A 74 -0.66 3.88 -1.09
N ASP A 75 -0.24 4.75 -2.00
CA ASP A 75 -0.20 4.42 -3.43
C ASP A 75 1.05 3.63 -3.80
N CYS A 76 0.91 2.31 -3.82
CA CYS A 76 2.00 1.43 -4.22
C CYS A 76 1.91 1.00 -5.68
N LEU A 77 1.15 1.67 -6.56
CA LEU A 77 0.94 1.19 -7.94
C LEU A 77 2.27 0.99 -8.70
N ILE A 78 3.14 1.99 -8.65
CA ILE A 78 4.46 1.98 -9.30
C ILE A 78 5.38 0.97 -8.60
N LEU A 79 5.41 0.99 -7.27
CA LEU A 79 6.24 0.05 -6.52
C LEU A 79 5.85 -1.40 -6.86
N ASN A 80 4.56 -1.70 -6.93
CA ASN A 80 4.04 -3.03 -7.25
C ASN A 80 4.35 -3.46 -8.69
N SER A 81 4.46 -2.54 -9.66
CA SER A 81 4.86 -2.90 -11.03
C SER A 81 6.34 -3.28 -11.12
N GLU A 82 7.17 -2.72 -10.22
CA GLU A 82 8.62 -2.92 -10.20
C GLU A 82 9.08 -4.06 -9.28
N LEU A 83 8.22 -4.56 -8.39
CA LEU A 83 8.52 -5.71 -7.56
C LEU A 83 8.24 -7.03 -8.27
N LYS A 84 9.01 -8.06 -7.91
CA LYS A 84 8.76 -9.44 -8.31
C LYS A 84 7.49 -9.95 -7.63
N THR A 85 6.57 -10.47 -8.42
CA THR A 85 5.31 -11.04 -7.91
C THR A 85 5.52 -12.47 -7.44
N GLU A 86 5.07 -12.76 -6.24
CA GLU A 86 4.93 -14.12 -5.72
C GLU A 86 3.47 -14.57 -5.91
N TYR A 87 3.28 -15.77 -6.44
CA TYR A 87 1.96 -16.33 -6.70
C TYR A 87 1.62 -17.36 -5.63
N PHE A 88 0.54 -17.11 -4.89
CA PHE A 88 -0.02 -18.06 -3.94
C PHE A 88 -1.33 -18.60 -4.50
N LYS A 89 -1.49 -19.93 -4.45
CA LYS A 89 -2.77 -20.55 -4.78
C LYS A 89 -3.73 -20.36 -3.61
N LEU A 90 -4.65 -19.41 -3.74
CA LEU A 90 -5.79 -19.30 -2.84
C LEU A 90 -6.89 -20.25 -3.33
N LYS A 91 -7.35 -21.12 -2.43
CA LYS A 91 -8.52 -21.96 -2.67
C LYS A 91 -9.76 -21.08 -2.76
N GLY A 92 -10.59 -21.31 -3.78
CA GLY A 92 -11.82 -20.56 -3.97
C GLY A 92 -12.82 -20.85 -2.85
N THR A 93 -13.85 -20.02 -2.73
CA THR A 93 -14.93 -20.27 -1.76
C THR A 93 -15.60 -21.62 -1.98
N THR A 94 -15.68 -22.09 -3.22
CA THR A 94 -16.18 -23.44 -3.57
C THR A 94 -15.27 -24.54 -3.05
N ASP A 95 -13.95 -24.43 -3.22
CA ASP A 95 -12.98 -25.39 -2.67
C ASP A 95 -13.08 -25.46 -1.13
N ILE A 96 -13.31 -24.32 -0.47
CA ILE A 96 -13.45 -24.27 1.00
C ILE A 96 -14.79 -24.89 1.44
N GLN A 97 -15.87 -24.68 0.68
CA GLN A 97 -17.19 -25.24 0.96
C GLN A 97 -17.19 -26.77 0.88
N GLU A 98 -16.52 -27.37 -0.10
CA GLU A 98 -16.37 -28.83 -0.19
C GLU A 98 -15.65 -29.42 1.03
N ILE A 99 -14.67 -28.70 1.60
CA ILE A 99 -13.91 -29.14 2.78
C ILE A 99 -14.71 -28.96 4.08
N THR A 100 -15.48 -27.87 4.18
CA THR A 100 -16.19 -27.50 5.43
C THR A 100 -17.61 -28.05 5.50
N MET A 101 -18.20 -28.44 4.37
CA MET A 101 -19.51 -29.08 4.28
C MET A 101 -19.43 -30.33 3.37
N PRO A 102 -18.65 -31.37 3.74
CA PRO A 102 -18.59 -32.59 2.97
C PRO A 102 -19.93 -33.33 3.13
N ASN A 103 -20.75 -33.28 2.07
CA ASN A 103 -22.04 -33.97 1.91
C ASN A 103 -23.19 -33.49 2.81
N LYS A 104 -24.14 -32.78 2.18
CA LYS A 104 -25.57 -33.09 2.37
C LYS A 104 -25.99 -34.04 1.27
#